data_AF-A0A0P9W8T9-F1
#
_entry.id   AF-A0A0P9W8T9-F1
#
_cell.length_a   1.000
_cell.length_b   1.000
_cell.length_c   1.000
_cell.angle_alpha   90.00
_cell.angle_beta   90.00
_cell.angle_gamma   90.00
#
_symmetry.space_group_name_H-M   'P 1'
#
loop_
_entity.id
_entity.type
_entity.pdbx_description
1 polymer ?
#
loop_
_entity_poly.entity_id
_entity_poly.type
_entity_poly.pdbx_seq_one_letter_code
_entity_poly.pdbx_strand_id
1 'polypeptide(L)'
;MSESENFRAPLQGSQTDGTPAGGWPALSAVNKHLLHQHVLIKGNRTLLSMNKPGGFDCPSCSWPDPKKPHTFEYCENGAKALAWESTKKRVTPEFFARHTVSELATWSDHELEAEGRITEPMRYDAATDKYLPVTWDEAFAEIGAELRGLSDPWKLELYTSGRTSNEAAFLYQLFGRLYGMANFPDCSNMCHETTTAALPESIGVGKGTTTLEDFENADAIFIIGQNPGSNSPRMMSMHRNF
;
A
#
# COMPACT_ATOMS: atom_id res chain seq x y z
N MET A 1 16.84 -12.93 -26.32
CA MET A 1 16.22 -11.64 -26.66
C MET A 1 14.85 -11.94 -27.24
N SER A 2 13.83 -12.03 -26.38
CA SER A 2 12.43 -12.08 -26.78
C SER A 2 11.75 -10.89 -26.13
N GLU A 3 11.13 -10.07 -26.97
CA GLU A 3 10.49 -8.81 -26.63
C GLU A 3 9.36 -9.04 -25.61
N SER A 4 9.44 -8.34 -24.49
CA SER A 4 8.38 -8.21 -23.50
C SER A 4 7.33 -7.24 -24.05
N GLU A 5 6.34 -7.75 -24.76
CA GLU A 5 5.19 -6.95 -25.18
C GLU A 5 4.24 -6.70 -24.00
N ASN A 6 3.98 -5.41 -23.76
CA ASN A 6 2.80 -4.83 -23.12
C ASN A 6 2.53 -5.12 -21.63
N PHE A 7 3.38 -4.57 -20.76
CA PHE A 7 3.06 -4.25 -19.36
C PHE A 7 2.73 -2.76 -19.14
N ARG A 8 2.06 -2.10 -20.10
CA ARG A 8 1.62 -0.71 -19.96
C ARG A 8 0.10 -0.65 -19.94
N ALA A 9 -0.48 -0.80 -18.76
CA ALA A 9 -1.74 -0.12 -18.50
C ALA A 9 -1.54 1.37 -18.87
N PRO A 10 -2.41 1.99 -19.68
CA PRO A 10 -2.26 3.40 -20.02
C PRO A 10 -2.22 4.20 -18.74
N LEU A 11 -1.20 5.06 -18.58
CA LEU A 11 -1.12 6.00 -17.47
C LEU A 11 -2.41 6.84 -17.46
N GLN A 12 -2.98 7.09 -16.28
CA GLN A 12 -4.22 7.87 -16.14
C GLN A 12 -4.06 8.95 -15.06
N GLY A 13 -4.51 10.17 -15.37
CA GLY A 13 -4.47 11.31 -14.46
C GLY A 13 -3.37 12.32 -14.83
N SER A 14 -2.86 13.10 -13.88
CA SER A 14 -1.84 14.12 -14.18
C SER A 14 -0.52 13.54 -14.73
N GLN A 15 -0.36 12.21 -14.70
CA GLN A 15 0.80 11.48 -15.20
C GLN A 15 0.91 11.48 -16.73
N THR A 16 -0.17 11.75 -17.48
CA THR A 16 -0.16 11.83 -18.95
C THR A 16 -0.13 13.25 -19.51
N ASP A 17 -0.46 14.24 -18.68
CA ASP A 17 -0.91 15.54 -19.20
C ASP A 17 0.18 16.62 -19.14
N GLY A 18 1.40 16.27 -18.70
CA GLY A 18 2.51 17.21 -18.54
C GLY A 18 2.24 18.35 -17.54
N THR A 19 1.18 18.24 -16.74
CA THR A 19 0.75 19.27 -15.79
C THR A 19 1.38 19.04 -14.42
N PRO A 20 1.51 20.10 -13.59
CA PRO A 20 2.18 19.99 -12.28
C PRO A 20 1.52 18.94 -11.39
N ALA A 21 2.34 18.15 -10.69
CA ALA A 21 1.92 17.07 -9.77
C ALA A 21 1.12 17.54 -8.53
N GLY A 22 0.75 18.82 -8.44
CA GLY A 22 0.01 19.41 -7.33
C GLY A 22 -0.81 20.64 -7.75
N GLY A 23 -1.71 21.09 -6.86
CA GLY A 23 -2.60 22.23 -7.10
C GLY A 23 -3.99 21.86 -7.65
N TRP A 24 -4.70 22.84 -8.21
CA TRP A 24 -6.09 22.68 -8.69
C TRP A 24 -6.29 21.58 -9.76
N PRO A 25 -5.39 21.39 -10.74
CA PRO A 25 -5.52 20.28 -11.69
C PRO A 25 -5.49 18.90 -11.03
N ALA A 26 -4.60 18.69 -10.04
CA ALA A 26 -4.54 17.45 -9.27
C ALA A 26 -5.83 17.21 -8.48
N LEU A 27 -6.43 18.25 -7.89
CA LEU A 27 -7.73 18.16 -7.20
C LEU A 27 -8.88 17.76 -8.14
N SER A 28 -8.86 18.24 -9.39
CA SER A 28 -9.87 17.87 -10.39
C SER A 28 -9.76 16.38 -10.79
N ALA A 29 -8.53 15.89 -10.98
CA ALA A 29 -8.28 14.48 -11.27
C ALA A 29 -8.74 13.55 -10.13
N VAL A 30 -8.53 13.99 -8.88
CA VAL A 30 -9.04 13.31 -7.68
C VAL A 30 -10.56 13.21 -7.69
N ASN A 31 -11.27 14.31 -7.96
CA ASN A 31 -12.73 14.33 -7.96
C ASN A 31 -13.31 13.34 -8.99
N LYS A 32 -12.68 13.22 -10.16
CA LYS A 32 -13.05 12.24 -11.20
C LYS A 32 -12.93 10.79 -10.70
N HIS A 33 -11.89 10.48 -9.93
CA HIS A 33 -11.70 9.14 -9.34
C HIS A 33 -12.68 8.84 -8.20
N LEU A 34 -12.95 9.81 -7.33
CA LEU A 34 -13.93 9.66 -6.23
C LEU A 34 -15.35 9.39 -6.76
N LEU A 35 -15.70 10.04 -7.89
CA LEU A 35 -16.95 9.80 -8.60
C LEU A 35 -17.04 8.35 -9.12
N HIS A 36 -15.97 7.84 -9.73
CA HIS A 36 -15.92 6.48 -10.29
C HIS A 36 -16.09 5.40 -9.22
N GLN A 37 -15.55 5.62 -8.01
CA GLN A 37 -15.67 4.70 -6.88
C GLN A 37 -16.96 4.90 -6.04
N HIS A 38 -17.86 5.81 -6.45
CA HIS A 38 -19.13 6.11 -5.75
C HIS A 38 -18.97 6.60 -4.30
N VAL A 39 -17.87 7.30 -3.98
CA VAL A 39 -17.51 7.73 -2.60
C VAL A 39 -17.61 9.26 -2.42
N LEU A 40 -18.77 9.87 -2.70
CA LEU A 40 -18.87 11.34 -2.75
C LEU A 40 -18.95 12.06 -1.38
N ILE A 41 -19.63 11.52 -0.37
CA ILE A 41 -19.88 12.25 0.90
C ILE A 41 -18.92 11.84 2.02
N LYS A 42 -18.77 10.53 2.27
CA LYS A 42 -17.81 10.03 3.27
C LYS A 42 -16.37 10.21 2.81
N GLY A 43 -16.08 10.01 1.52
CA GLY A 43 -14.73 10.14 0.94
C GLY A 43 -14.14 11.52 1.15
N ASN A 44 -14.93 12.59 0.96
CA ASN A 44 -14.46 13.95 1.17
C ASN A 44 -14.16 14.27 2.64
N ARG A 45 -14.93 13.76 3.61
CA ARG A 45 -14.61 13.93 5.03
C ARG A 45 -13.37 13.12 5.44
N THR A 46 -13.23 11.90 4.94
CA THR A 46 -12.08 11.04 5.21
C THR A 46 -10.80 11.61 4.58
N LEU A 47 -10.87 12.19 3.37
CA LEU A 47 -9.75 12.92 2.77
C LEU A 47 -9.30 14.08 3.65
N LEU A 48 -10.26 14.82 4.23
CA LEU A 48 -9.94 15.93 5.12
C LEU A 48 -9.35 15.51 6.46
N SER A 49 -9.39 14.23 6.85
CA SER A 49 -8.67 13.71 8.03
C SER A 49 -7.36 13.00 7.67
N MET A 50 -7.05 12.81 6.39
CA MET A 50 -5.82 12.15 5.97
C MET A 50 -4.60 13.04 6.25
N ASN A 51 -3.53 12.45 6.79
CA ASN A 51 -2.27 13.10 7.11
C ASN A 51 -2.40 14.26 8.13
N LYS A 52 -3.25 14.07 9.15
CA LYS A 52 -3.54 15.08 10.18
C LYS A 52 -3.54 14.48 11.59
N PRO A 53 -3.21 15.27 12.62
CA PRO A 53 -3.35 14.85 14.01
C PRO A 53 -4.76 14.34 14.33
N GLY A 54 -4.86 13.15 14.94
CA GLY A 54 -6.14 12.49 15.22
C GLY A 54 -6.86 11.91 14.00
N GLY A 55 -6.21 11.95 12.84
CA GLY A 55 -6.67 11.35 11.59
C GLY A 55 -5.97 10.01 11.30
N PHE A 56 -5.60 9.79 10.04
CA PHE A 56 -4.88 8.59 9.62
C PHE A 56 -3.85 8.93 8.53
N ASP A 57 -2.81 8.11 8.44
CA ASP A 57 -1.74 8.30 7.46
C ASP A 57 -2.15 7.78 6.09
N CYS A 58 -1.80 8.54 5.05
CA CYS A 58 -2.11 8.21 3.67
C CYS A 58 -1.57 6.84 3.28
N PRO A 59 -2.38 5.98 2.62
CA PRO A 59 -1.93 4.65 2.30
C PRO A 59 -0.80 4.54 1.27
N SER A 60 -0.63 5.58 0.47
CA SER A 60 0.14 5.52 -0.78
C SER A 60 1.39 6.38 -0.79
N CYS A 61 1.70 7.11 0.29
CA CYS A 61 2.79 8.09 0.31
C CYS A 61 3.71 7.84 1.48
N SER A 62 5.02 7.84 1.24
CA SER A 62 6.06 7.73 2.26
C SER A 62 6.49 9.09 2.84
N TRP A 63 5.90 10.19 2.37
CA TRP A 63 6.27 11.54 2.80
C TRP A 63 5.73 11.82 4.21
N PRO A 64 6.56 12.32 5.15
CA PRO A 64 6.14 12.57 6.51
C PRO A 64 5.12 13.70 6.63
N ASP A 65 4.40 13.70 7.74
CA ASP A 65 3.37 14.69 8.01
C ASP A 65 3.93 15.95 8.69
N PRO A 66 3.57 17.15 8.20
CA PRO A 66 4.03 18.40 8.80
C PRO A 66 3.34 18.62 10.15
N LYS A 67 4.03 19.29 11.09
CA LYS A 67 3.45 19.69 12.39
C LYS A 67 2.19 20.56 12.25
N LYS A 68 2.11 21.35 11.17
CA LYS A 68 0.97 22.21 10.82
C LYS A 68 0.45 21.82 9.43
N PRO A 69 -0.43 20.81 9.33
CA PRO A 69 -0.91 20.33 8.03
C PRO A 69 -1.81 21.35 7.36
N HIS A 70 -1.73 21.40 6.02
CA HIS A 70 -2.66 22.19 5.23
C HIS A 70 -4.07 21.58 5.26
N THR A 71 -5.07 22.34 4.82
CA THR A 71 -6.45 21.83 4.70
C THR A 71 -6.52 20.60 3.79
N PHE A 72 -5.73 20.58 2.72
CA PHE A 72 -5.64 19.49 1.74
C PHE A 72 -4.25 18.86 1.77
N GLU A 73 -3.98 18.08 2.81
CA GLU A 73 -2.67 17.46 3.03
C GLU A 73 -2.55 16.12 2.28
N TYR A 74 -2.89 16.09 0.99
CA TYR A 74 -2.86 14.87 0.18
C TYR A 74 -2.63 15.12 -1.31
N CYS A 75 -2.08 14.14 -2.01
CA CYS A 75 -1.88 14.17 -3.46
C CYS A 75 -2.92 13.32 -4.20
N GLU A 76 -2.85 13.32 -5.54
CA GLU A 76 -3.74 12.52 -6.38
C GLU A 76 -3.69 11.03 -6.04
N ASN A 77 -2.48 10.47 -5.90
CA ASN A 77 -2.28 9.06 -5.55
C ASN A 77 -2.89 8.74 -4.18
N GLY A 78 -2.72 9.64 -3.20
CA GLY A 78 -3.29 9.46 -1.87
C GLY A 78 -4.82 9.41 -1.88
N ALA A 79 -5.44 10.26 -2.70
CA ALA A 79 -6.88 10.25 -2.82
C ALA A 79 -7.40 9.05 -3.62
N LYS A 80 -6.67 8.59 -4.65
CA LYS A 80 -6.98 7.34 -5.36
C LYS A 80 -6.94 6.15 -4.41
N ALA A 81 -5.87 6.02 -3.62
CA ALA A 81 -5.72 4.94 -2.66
C ALA A 81 -6.85 4.95 -1.63
N LEU A 82 -7.22 6.13 -1.11
CA LEU A 82 -8.38 6.22 -0.21
C LEU A 82 -9.69 5.84 -0.90
N ALA A 83 -9.88 6.20 -2.17
CA ALA A 83 -11.08 5.86 -2.92
C ALA A 83 -11.25 4.34 -3.06
N TRP A 84 -10.13 3.62 -3.32
CA TRP A 84 -10.08 2.16 -3.34
C TRP A 84 -10.39 1.56 -1.97
N GLU A 85 -9.72 2.02 -0.91
CA GLU A 85 -9.97 1.55 0.46
C GLU A 85 -11.41 1.82 0.96
N SER A 86 -12.02 2.90 0.48
CA SER A 86 -13.37 3.32 0.87
C SER A 86 -14.47 2.76 -0.05
N THR A 87 -14.13 1.86 -0.98
CA THR A 87 -15.09 1.31 -1.93
C THR A 87 -16.26 0.61 -1.23
N LYS A 88 -17.44 0.75 -1.83
CA LYS A 88 -18.65 0.02 -1.40
C LYS A 88 -18.82 -1.32 -2.11
N LYS A 89 -18.03 -1.57 -3.16
CA LYS A 89 -18.07 -2.84 -3.89
C LYS A 89 -17.60 -3.98 -3.00
N ARG A 90 -18.21 -5.15 -3.18
CA ARG A 90 -17.98 -6.34 -2.37
C ARG A 90 -17.88 -7.54 -3.28
N VAL A 91 -16.85 -8.34 -3.06
CA VAL A 91 -16.67 -9.65 -3.67
C VAL A 91 -17.22 -10.67 -2.70
N THR A 92 -18.39 -11.22 -3.03
CA THR A 92 -19.12 -12.20 -2.21
C THR A 92 -18.82 -13.63 -2.69
N PRO A 93 -19.21 -14.67 -1.94
CA PRO A 93 -19.03 -16.05 -2.38
C PRO A 93 -19.63 -16.36 -3.76
N GLU A 94 -20.72 -15.69 -4.14
CA GLU A 94 -21.34 -15.84 -5.48
C GLU A 94 -20.42 -15.39 -6.61
N PHE A 95 -19.51 -14.44 -6.37
CA PHE A 95 -18.49 -14.07 -7.35
C PHE A 95 -17.56 -15.26 -7.61
N PHE A 96 -16.98 -15.83 -6.56
CA PHE A 96 -16.08 -16.97 -6.68
C PHE A 96 -16.77 -18.27 -7.14
N ALA A 97 -18.08 -18.39 -6.94
CA ALA A 97 -18.85 -19.48 -7.54
C ALA A 97 -18.93 -19.38 -9.08
N ARG A 98 -18.85 -18.17 -9.64
CA ARG A 98 -18.94 -17.91 -11.09
C ARG A 98 -17.59 -17.96 -11.81
N HIS A 99 -16.49 -17.66 -11.14
CA HIS A 99 -15.16 -17.56 -11.74
C HIS A 99 -14.22 -18.65 -11.24
N THR A 100 -13.45 -19.24 -12.16
CA THR A 100 -12.33 -20.12 -11.75
C THR A 100 -11.09 -19.30 -11.41
N VAL A 101 -10.18 -19.86 -10.62
CA VAL A 101 -8.90 -19.18 -10.31
C VAL A 101 -8.06 -19.04 -11.58
N SER A 102 -8.07 -20.03 -12.47
CA SER A 102 -7.38 -19.92 -13.76
C SER A 102 -7.92 -18.81 -14.65
N GLU A 103 -9.23 -18.54 -14.60
CA GLU A 103 -9.83 -17.39 -15.30
C GLU A 103 -9.37 -16.07 -14.67
N LEU A 104 -9.50 -15.93 -13.35
CA LEU A 104 -9.10 -14.73 -12.63
C LEU A 104 -7.60 -14.41 -12.79
N ALA A 105 -6.75 -15.43 -12.93
CA ALA A 105 -5.33 -15.26 -13.21
C ALA A 105 -5.02 -14.61 -14.56
N THR A 106 -6.00 -14.53 -15.48
CA THR A 106 -5.86 -13.81 -16.76
C THR A 106 -6.27 -12.34 -16.69
N TRP A 107 -6.92 -11.93 -15.59
CA TRP A 107 -7.36 -10.55 -15.40
C TRP A 107 -6.19 -9.69 -14.93
N SER A 108 -6.24 -8.40 -15.27
CA SER A 108 -5.28 -7.43 -14.74
C SER A 108 -5.56 -7.12 -13.26
N ASP A 109 -4.53 -6.69 -12.53
CA ASP A 109 -4.66 -6.24 -11.13
C ASP A 109 -5.75 -5.17 -10.96
N HIS A 110 -5.89 -4.29 -11.95
CA HIS A 110 -6.92 -3.25 -11.93
C HIS A 110 -8.33 -3.82 -12.06
N GLU A 111 -8.53 -4.85 -12.91
CA GLU A 111 -9.83 -5.52 -13.05
C GLU A 111 -10.18 -6.29 -11.77
N LEU A 112 -9.21 -7.01 -11.19
CA LEU A 112 -9.41 -7.72 -9.92
C LEU A 112 -9.77 -6.76 -8.79
N GLU A 113 -9.02 -5.68 -8.62
CA GLU A 113 -9.29 -4.66 -7.59
C GLU A 113 -10.64 -3.96 -7.83
N ALA A 114 -11.04 -3.77 -9.09
CA ALA A 114 -12.32 -3.16 -9.46
C ALA A 114 -13.56 -3.94 -8.99
N GLU A 115 -13.44 -5.23 -8.68
CA GLU A 115 -14.53 -6.06 -8.12
C GLU A 115 -14.80 -5.75 -6.64
N GLY A 116 -13.79 -5.24 -5.92
CA GLY A 116 -13.92 -4.71 -4.56
C GLY A 116 -13.48 -5.67 -3.45
N ARG A 117 -13.94 -5.39 -2.22
CA ARG A 117 -13.41 -6.07 -1.02
C ARG A 117 -14.05 -7.46 -0.82
N ILE A 118 -13.20 -8.48 -0.63
CA ILE A 118 -13.61 -9.83 -0.22
C ILE A 118 -14.33 -9.78 1.14
N THR A 119 -15.48 -10.44 1.25
CA THR A 119 -16.35 -10.36 2.44
C THR A 119 -16.16 -11.47 3.46
N GLU A 120 -15.65 -12.62 3.04
CA GLU A 120 -15.60 -13.85 3.83
C GLU A 120 -14.28 -14.59 3.63
N PRO A 121 -13.82 -15.40 4.59
CA PRO A 121 -12.71 -16.32 4.37
C PRO A 121 -13.03 -17.29 3.23
N MET A 122 -12.03 -17.51 2.38
CA MET A 122 -12.15 -18.38 1.21
C MET A 122 -11.03 -19.41 1.23
N ARG A 123 -11.32 -20.63 0.80
CA ARG A 123 -10.35 -21.71 0.59
C ARG A 123 -10.32 -22.10 -0.88
N TYR A 124 -9.13 -22.24 -1.44
CA TYR A 124 -8.99 -22.78 -2.79
C TYR A 124 -9.31 -24.27 -2.83
N ASP A 125 -10.14 -24.68 -3.78
CA ASP A 125 -10.42 -26.07 -4.10
C ASP A 125 -9.87 -26.42 -5.50
N ALA A 126 -8.82 -27.24 -5.52
CA ALA A 126 -8.15 -27.63 -6.75
C ALA A 126 -9.02 -28.53 -7.67
N ALA A 127 -10.01 -29.24 -7.11
CA ALA A 127 -10.88 -30.12 -7.90
C ALA A 127 -11.83 -29.32 -8.79
N THR A 128 -12.34 -28.19 -8.29
CA THR A 128 -13.23 -27.29 -9.03
C THR A 128 -12.54 -26.07 -9.63
N ASP A 129 -11.27 -25.85 -9.29
CA ASP A 129 -10.48 -24.65 -9.60
C ASP A 129 -11.16 -23.35 -9.13
N LYS A 130 -11.74 -23.36 -7.92
CA LYS A 130 -12.50 -22.23 -7.37
C LYS A 130 -12.17 -21.96 -5.92
N TYR A 131 -12.43 -20.73 -5.50
CA TYR A 131 -12.47 -20.38 -4.10
C TYR A 131 -13.84 -20.73 -3.51
N LEU A 132 -13.87 -21.50 -2.44
CA LEU A 132 -15.06 -21.89 -1.68
C LEU A 132 -15.12 -21.14 -0.36
N PRO A 133 -16.29 -20.62 0.05
CA PRO A 133 -16.42 -19.94 1.34
C PRO A 133 -16.20 -20.93 2.48
N VAL A 134 -15.50 -20.47 3.52
CA VAL A 134 -15.32 -21.20 4.78
C VAL A 134 -15.58 -20.26 5.95
N THR A 135 -15.98 -20.81 7.09
CA THR A 135 -16.10 -20.02 8.31
C THR A 135 -14.71 -19.63 8.84
N TRP A 136 -14.66 -18.59 9.69
CA TRP A 136 -13.42 -18.22 10.38
C TRP A 136 -12.88 -19.36 11.25
N ASP A 137 -13.75 -20.13 11.91
CA ASP A 137 -13.35 -21.25 12.76
C ASP A 137 -12.71 -22.38 11.94
N GLU A 138 -13.27 -22.72 10.78
CA GLU A 138 -12.69 -23.69 9.84
C GLU A 138 -11.34 -23.19 9.31
N ALA A 139 -11.27 -21.93 8.87
CA ALA A 139 -10.02 -21.34 8.38
C ALA A 139 -8.91 -21.38 9.44
N PHE A 140 -9.18 -20.96 10.67
CA PHE A 140 -8.20 -21.00 11.76
C PHE A 140 -7.82 -22.43 12.16
N ALA A 141 -8.78 -23.36 12.19
CA ALA A 141 -8.51 -24.75 12.52
C ALA A 141 -7.59 -25.42 11.49
N GLU A 142 -7.85 -25.18 10.20
CA GLU A 142 -7.06 -25.72 9.08
C GLU A 142 -5.66 -25.11 9.06
N ILE A 143 -5.53 -23.78 9.09
CA ILE A 143 -4.23 -23.11 9.17
C ILE A 143 -3.45 -23.62 10.39
N GLY A 144 -4.10 -23.72 11.56
CA GLY A 144 -3.47 -24.21 12.77
C GLY A 144 -3.03 -25.68 12.67
N ALA A 145 -3.78 -26.53 11.97
CA ALA A 145 -3.42 -27.92 11.73
C ALA A 145 -2.18 -28.03 10.84
N GLU A 146 -2.13 -27.27 9.74
CA GLU A 146 -0.96 -27.20 8.85
C GLU A 146 0.28 -26.75 9.61
N LEU A 147 0.17 -25.65 10.39
CA LEU A 147 1.27 -25.15 11.20
C LEU A 147 1.76 -26.15 12.24
N ARG A 148 0.87 -26.90 12.90
CA ARG A 148 1.29 -27.97 13.84
C ARG A 148 1.87 -29.19 13.15
N GLY A 149 1.52 -29.42 11.88
CA GLY A 149 2.03 -30.53 11.07
C GLY A 149 3.44 -30.31 10.53
N LEU A 150 3.94 -29.07 10.53
CA LEU A 150 5.31 -28.77 10.10
C LEU A 150 6.33 -29.39 11.06
N SER A 151 7.19 -30.24 10.52
CA SER A 151 8.28 -30.90 11.25
C SER A 151 9.42 -29.96 11.67
N ASP A 152 9.53 -28.81 11.00
CA ASP A 152 10.56 -27.80 11.23
C ASP A 152 9.92 -26.41 11.11
N PRO A 153 9.91 -25.60 12.19
CA PRO A 153 9.38 -24.24 12.17
C PRO A 153 10.04 -23.32 11.14
N TRP A 154 11.27 -23.58 10.70
CA TRP A 154 11.98 -22.77 9.71
C TRP A 154 11.46 -22.90 8.29
N LYS A 155 10.57 -23.87 8.03
CA LYS A 155 9.85 -23.99 6.74
C LYS A 155 8.73 -22.96 6.59
N LEU A 156 8.38 -22.26 7.67
CA LEU A 156 7.42 -21.17 7.63
C LEU A 156 8.14 -19.86 7.28
N GLU A 157 7.47 -19.02 6.52
CA GLU A 157 7.86 -17.63 6.26
C GLU A 157 6.69 -16.72 6.60
N LEU A 158 6.94 -15.70 7.42
CA LEU A 158 5.91 -14.77 7.88
C LEU A 158 6.21 -13.37 7.36
N TYR A 159 5.79 -13.13 6.11
CA TYR A 159 5.97 -11.85 5.45
C TYR A 159 5.11 -10.75 6.08
N THR A 160 5.72 -9.62 6.45
CA THR A 160 5.00 -8.48 7.04
C THR A 160 4.92 -7.29 6.09
N SER A 161 3.72 -6.72 5.94
CA SER A 161 3.52 -5.50 5.16
C SER A 161 3.86 -4.25 5.98
N GLY A 162 4.55 -3.28 5.38
CA GLY A 162 4.75 -1.94 5.96
C GLY A 162 3.46 -1.12 6.12
N ARG A 163 2.33 -1.64 5.62
CA ARG A 163 0.98 -1.09 5.85
C ARG A 163 0.38 -1.55 7.19
N THR A 164 0.95 -2.59 7.81
CA THR A 164 0.49 -3.12 9.09
C THR A 164 0.88 -2.15 10.21
N SER A 165 0.02 -1.99 11.22
CA SER A 165 0.35 -1.15 12.38
C SER A 165 1.49 -1.75 13.20
N ASN A 166 2.19 -0.92 13.97
CA ASN A 166 3.28 -1.38 14.84
C ASN A 166 2.79 -2.42 15.87
N GLU A 167 1.56 -2.27 16.37
CA GLU A 167 0.95 -3.19 17.32
C GLU A 167 0.66 -4.56 16.69
N ALA A 168 0.06 -4.56 15.50
CA ALA A 168 -0.23 -5.79 14.77
C ALA A 168 1.08 -6.49 14.33
N ALA A 169 2.07 -5.73 13.86
CA ALA A 169 3.40 -6.25 13.54
C ALA A 169 4.08 -6.84 14.78
N PHE A 170 3.97 -6.17 15.94
CA PHE A 170 4.49 -6.68 17.21
C PHE A 170 3.84 -8.01 17.62
N LEU A 171 2.52 -8.15 17.49
CA LEU A 171 1.83 -9.40 17.79
C LEU A 171 2.20 -10.51 16.79
N TYR A 172 2.33 -10.17 15.51
CA TYR A 172 2.69 -11.11 14.45
C TYR A 172 4.11 -11.67 14.61
N GLN A 173 5.08 -10.81 14.91
CA GLN A 173 6.45 -11.23 15.17
C GLN A 173 6.59 -12.05 16.47
N LEU A 174 5.73 -11.77 17.47
CA LEU A 174 5.69 -12.52 18.72
C LEU A 174 5.12 -13.93 18.48
N PHE A 175 4.06 -14.02 17.67
CA PHE A 175 3.48 -15.28 17.26
C PHE A 175 4.51 -16.20 16.60
N GLY A 176 5.25 -15.74 15.59
CA GLY A 176 6.26 -16.59 14.93
C GLY A 176 7.41 -16.99 15.87
N ARG A 177 7.82 -16.11 16.80
CA ARG A 177 8.83 -16.46 17.82
C ARG A 177 8.33 -17.51 18.80
N LEU A 178 7.07 -17.43 19.23
CA LEU A 178 6.43 -18.45 20.07
C LEU A 178 6.25 -19.77 19.31
N TYR A 179 6.00 -19.69 18.00
CA TYR A 179 5.94 -20.86 17.12
C TYR A 179 7.32 -21.53 16.94
N GLY A 180 8.42 -20.82 17.21
CA GLY A 180 9.77 -21.36 17.24
C GLY A 180 10.65 -20.95 16.05
N MET A 181 10.30 -19.88 15.34
CA MET A 181 11.06 -19.37 14.19
C MET A 181 11.34 -17.87 14.29
N ALA A 182 12.33 -17.41 13.52
CA ALA A 182 12.70 -16.00 13.44
C ALA A 182 12.73 -15.45 11.99
N ASN A 183 12.06 -16.14 11.06
CA ASN A 183 12.06 -15.79 9.64
C ASN A 183 10.91 -14.81 9.30
N PHE A 184 11.20 -13.51 9.37
CA PHE A 184 10.24 -12.43 9.15
C PHE A 184 10.73 -11.45 8.08
N PRO A 185 10.70 -11.83 6.79
CA PRO A 185 10.93 -10.86 5.74
C PRO A 185 9.80 -9.83 5.74
N ASP A 186 10.11 -8.61 5.33
CA ASP A 186 9.14 -7.54 5.19
C ASP A 186 9.38 -6.73 3.90
N CYS A 187 8.47 -5.81 3.61
CA CYS A 187 8.62 -4.95 2.44
C CYS A 187 9.87 -4.05 2.50
N SER A 188 10.41 -3.79 3.70
CA SER A 188 11.60 -2.97 3.89
C SER A 188 12.87 -3.71 3.44
N ASN A 189 12.91 -5.04 3.46
CA ASN A 189 14.05 -5.78 2.88
C ASN A 189 14.23 -5.48 1.37
N MET A 190 13.14 -5.18 0.65
CA MET A 190 13.24 -4.80 -0.77
C MET A 190 13.67 -3.35 -0.99
N CYS A 191 13.27 -2.44 -0.09
CA CYS A 191 13.40 -0.99 -0.30
C CYS A 191 14.49 -0.31 0.54
N HIS A 192 14.85 -0.87 1.69
CA HIS A 192 15.65 -0.24 2.73
C HIS A 192 16.80 -1.11 3.27
N GLU A 193 16.95 -2.36 2.83
CA GLU A 193 18.04 -3.24 3.28
C GLU A 193 19.41 -2.64 2.98
N THR A 194 19.61 -2.15 1.76
CA THR A 194 20.87 -1.54 1.32
C THR A 194 21.22 -0.31 2.13
N THR A 195 20.23 0.56 2.41
CA THR A 195 20.44 1.74 3.26
C THR A 195 20.72 1.37 4.71
N THR A 196 20.06 0.32 5.22
CA THR A 196 20.27 -0.18 6.59
C THR A 196 21.68 -0.72 6.78
N ALA A 197 22.24 -1.39 5.77
CA ALA A 197 23.60 -1.90 5.80
C ALA A 197 24.66 -0.80 5.59
N ALA A 198 24.47 0.14 4.66
CA ALA A 198 25.53 1.06 4.23
C ALA A 198 25.61 2.37 5.04
N LEU A 199 24.48 2.91 5.49
CA LEU A 199 24.46 4.21 6.18
C LEU A 199 25.18 4.20 7.55
N PRO A 200 25.09 3.15 8.38
CA PRO A 200 25.84 3.10 9.64
C PRO A 200 27.37 3.25 9.45
N GLU A 201 27.94 2.66 8.40
CA GLU A 201 29.37 2.78 8.08
C GLU A 201 29.75 4.21 7.63
N SER A 202 28.81 4.94 7.02
CA SER A 202 29.06 6.28 6.48
C SER A 202 28.79 7.40 7.48
N ILE A 203 27.67 7.31 8.22
CA ILE A 203 27.13 8.38 9.07
C ILE A 203 26.72 7.91 10.48
N GLY A 204 26.96 6.65 10.84
CA GLY A 204 26.68 6.10 12.17
C GLY A 204 25.22 5.73 12.46
N VAL A 205 24.30 5.95 11.51
CA VAL A 205 22.86 5.69 11.71
C VAL A 205 22.20 5.18 10.42
N GLY A 206 21.37 4.14 10.53
CA GLY A 206 20.63 3.52 9.41
C GLY A 206 19.27 4.16 9.11
N LYS A 207 19.05 5.43 9.50
CA LYS A 207 17.75 6.11 9.43
C LYS A 207 17.94 7.53 8.91
N GLY A 208 16.82 8.16 8.52
CA GLY A 208 16.80 9.58 8.18
C GLY A 208 17.30 10.43 9.33
N THR A 209 18.19 11.38 9.02
CA THR A 209 18.85 12.28 10.00
C THR A 209 18.25 13.67 10.03
N THR A 210 17.31 13.96 9.14
CA THR A 210 16.68 15.27 8.99
C THR A 210 15.19 15.21 9.26
N THR A 211 14.64 16.38 9.53
CA THR A 211 13.22 16.67 9.73
C THR A 211 12.69 17.50 8.57
N LEU A 212 11.37 17.68 8.51
CA LEU A 212 10.75 18.51 7.47
C LEU A 212 11.20 19.97 7.58
N GLU A 213 11.42 20.47 8.79
CA GLU A 213 11.86 21.84 9.04
C GLU A 213 13.28 22.12 8.52
N ASP A 214 14.12 21.08 8.37
CA ASP A 214 15.48 21.24 7.84
C ASP A 214 15.47 21.64 6.35
N PHE A 215 14.38 21.36 5.61
CA PHE A 215 14.23 21.79 4.22
C PHE A 215 14.16 23.32 4.08
N GLU A 216 13.64 24.03 5.08
CA GLU A 216 13.56 25.50 5.06
C GLU A 216 14.94 26.16 5.27
N ASN A 217 15.91 25.42 5.81
CA ASN A 217 17.27 25.89 6.08
C ASN A 217 18.28 25.47 4.99
N ALA A 218 17.86 24.70 3.99
CA ALA A 218 18.73 24.19 2.95
C ALA A 218 18.94 25.23 1.85
N ASP A 219 20.18 25.61 1.55
CA ASP A 219 20.50 26.45 0.38
C ASP A 219 20.48 25.67 -0.94
N ALA A 220 20.58 24.34 -0.87
CA ALA A 220 20.55 23.44 -2.01
C ALA A 220 19.99 22.06 -1.62
N ILE A 221 19.21 21.45 -2.51
CA ILE A 221 18.62 20.12 -2.33
C ILE A 221 19.05 19.24 -3.50
N PHE A 222 19.69 18.11 -3.20
CA PHE A 222 20.13 17.13 -4.19
C PHE A 222 19.21 15.91 -4.15
N ILE A 223 18.53 15.62 -5.27
CA ILE A 223 17.63 14.47 -5.41
C ILE A 223 18.30 13.46 -6.32
N ILE A 224 18.73 12.33 -5.75
CA ILE A 224 19.47 11.27 -6.46
C ILE A 224 18.75 9.94 -6.20
N GLY A 225 18.39 9.22 -7.26
CA GLY A 225 17.72 7.92 -7.14
C GLY A 225 16.25 7.99 -6.66
N GLN A 226 15.63 9.16 -6.69
CA GLN A 226 14.22 9.37 -6.33
C GLN A 226 13.48 10.16 -7.41
N ASN A 227 12.19 9.88 -7.60
CA ASN A 227 11.28 10.68 -8.40
C ASN A 227 10.15 11.27 -7.52
N PRO A 228 10.34 12.49 -6.98
CA PRO A 228 9.37 13.13 -6.10
C PRO A 228 8.02 13.39 -6.72
N GLY A 229 7.98 13.72 -8.01
CA GLY A 229 6.74 14.08 -8.70
C GLY A 229 5.71 12.94 -8.75
N SER A 230 6.19 11.69 -8.70
CA SER A 230 5.33 10.50 -8.73
C SER A 230 5.25 9.81 -7.36
N ASN A 231 6.38 9.65 -6.67
CA ASN A 231 6.48 8.78 -5.50
C ASN A 231 6.30 9.53 -4.17
N SER A 232 6.57 10.83 -4.15
CA SER A 232 6.40 11.68 -2.96
C SER A 232 5.87 13.07 -3.34
N PRO A 233 4.71 13.20 -4.03
CA PRO A 233 4.31 14.48 -4.64
C PRO A 233 4.09 15.60 -3.61
N ARG A 234 3.79 15.24 -2.36
CA ARG A 234 3.70 16.18 -1.23
C ARG A 234 5.01 16.93 -0.99
N MET A 235 6.18 16.32 -1.24
CA MET A 235 7.47 17.00 -1.17
C MET A 235 7.54 18.22 -2.08
N MET A 236 6.89 18.17 -3.26
CA MET A 236 6.89 19.28 -4.22
C MET A 236 6.22 20.55 -3.69
N SER A 237 5.36 20.44 -2.66
CA SER A 237 4.74 21.62 -2.03
C SER A 237 5.75 22.45 -1.23
N MET A 238 6.81 21.82 -0.72
CA MET A 238 7.84 22.47 0.10
C MET A 238 8.90 23.19 -0.75
N HIS A 239 9.03 22.86 -2.04
CA HIS A 239 9.98 23.49 -2.97
C HIS A 239 9.51 24.82 -3.57
N ARG A 240 8.38 25.39 -3.11
CA ARG A 240 7.76 26.57 -3.72
C ARG A 240 8.47 27.91 -3.50
N ASN A 241 9.57 27.93 -2.76
CA ASN A 241 10.35 29.14 -2.47
C ASN A 241 11.73 29.19 -3.19
N PHE A 242 11.98 28.30 -4.15
CA PHE A 242 13.11 28.40 -5.09
C PHE A 242 12.62 28.69 -6.51
#